data_AF-A0A151IKM4-F1
#
_entry.id   AF-A0A151IKM4-F1
#
_cell.length_a   1.000
_cell.length_b   1.000
_cell.length_c   1.000
_cell.angle_alpha   90.00
_cell.angle_beta   90.00
_cell.angle_gamma   90.00
#
_symmetry.space_group_name_H-M   'P 1'
#
loop_
_entity.id
_entity.type
_entity.pdbx_description
1 polymer ?
#
loop_
_entity_poly.entity_id
_entity_poly.type
_entity_poly.pdbx_seq_one_letter_code
_entity_poly.pdbx_strand_id
1 'polypeptide(L)'
;KYWVRPIFSIERRSQQGASENLVKEMQIGDTEKYVDYFRMSPQLFEALLQLVGPILTKEYVVREPISCVTRLQITLGYLASGDSMKSLSYAFRVAHNSISKIISETCTVIWDYLKDSVFIKDTNQDWKSIFAILFYLRLGSKLHCAI
;
A
#
# COMPACT_ATOMS: atom_id res chain seq x y z
N LYS A 1 20.16 20.55 -11.48
CA LYS A 1 19.67 19.16 -11.29
C LYS A 1 19.00 19.08 -9.92
N TYR A 2 17.78 18.57 -9.81
CA TYR A 2 17.08 18.43 -8.53
C TYR A 2 17.38 17.07 -7.90
N TRP A 3 17.82 17.05 -6.64
CA TRP A 3 18.04 15.83 -5.87
C TRP A 3 16.71 15.16 -5.45
N VAL A 4 15.67 15.98 -5.19
CA VAL A 4 14.26 15.60 -5.10
C VAL A 4 13.47 16.66 -5.86
N ARG A 5 12.51 16.25 -6.71
CA ARG A 5 11.65 17.22 -7.39
C ARG A 5 10.77 17.93 -6.35
N PRO A 6 10.58 19.26 -6.41
CA PRO A 6 9.81 20.00 -5.41
C PRO A 6 8.40 19.45 -5.13
N ILE A 7 7.77 18.85 -6.14
CA ILE A 7 6.45 18.19 -6.02
C ILE A 7 6.42 16.96 -5.10
N PHE A 8 7.59 16.38 -4.78
CA PHE A 8 7.76 15.20 -3.94
C PHE A 8 8.46 15.53 -2.60
N SER A 9 8.52 16.82 -2.26
CA SER A 9 8.99 17.28 -0.95
C SER A 9 8.08 16.76 0.17
N ILE A 10 8.62 16.73 1.39
CA ILE A 10 7.92 16.23 2.58
C ILE A 10 6.70 17.11 2.86
N GLU A 11 6.87 18.43 2.75
CA GLU A 11 5.82 19.41 2.99
C GLU A 11 4.67 19.22 1.99
N ARG A 12 4.98 19.06 0.70
CA ARG A 12 3.96 18.81 -0.33
C ARG A 12 3.27 17.47 -0.15
N ARG A 13 3.97 16.45 0.33
CA ARG A 13 3.37 15.14 0.63
C ARG A 13 2.39 15.22 1.80
N SER A 14 2.77 15.90 2.87
CA SER A 14 1.89 16.11 4.02
C SER A 14 0.66 16.94 3.65
N GLN A 15 0.84 18.02 2.89
CA GLN A 15 -0.25 18.94 2.54
C GLN A 15 -1.17 18.43 1.43
N GLN A 16 -0.65 17.63 0.48
CA GLN A 16 -1.36 17.33 -0.78
C GLN A 16 -1.28 15.86 -1.20
N GLY A 17 -0.64 14.99 -0.41
CA GLY A 17 -0.59 13.56 -0.67
C GLY A 17 -1.90 12.88 -0.28
N ALA A 18 -2.33 11.90 -1.07
CA ALA A 18 -3.58 11.18 -0.85
C ALA A 18 -3.71 10.57 0.56
N SER A 19 -2.60 10.07 1.14
CA SER A 19 -2.56 9.49 2.49
C SER A 19 -3.12 10.42 3.57
N GLU A 20 -2.73 11.69 3.55
CA GLU A 20 -3.14 12.69 4.56
C GLU A 20 -4.40 13.47 4.16
N ASN A 21 -4.90 13.25 2.95
CA ASN A 21 -6.03 13.97 2.38
C ASN A 21 -7.14 13.00 1.96
N LEU A 22 -7.25 12.68 0.67
CA LEU A 22 -8.32 11.85 0.09
C LEU A 22 -8.59 10.56 0.87
N VAL A 23 -7.55 9.86 1.33
CA VAL A 23 -7.73 8.61 2.09
C VAL A 23 -8.40 8.86 3.44
N LYS A 24 -8.01 9.92 4.16
CA LYS A 24 -8.66 10.31 5.42
C LYS A 24 -10.10 10.80 5.20
N GLU A 25 -10.32 11.55 4.13
CA GLU A 25 -11.66 12.00 3.74
C GLU A 25 -12.60 10.83 3.50
N MET A 26 -12.19 9.83 2.72
CA MET A 26 -12.97 8.60 2.52
C MET A 26 -13.11 7.82 3.84
N GLN A 27 -12.05 7.68 4.62
CA GLN A 27 -12.10 6.90 5.86
C GLN A 27 -13.12 7.46 6.87
N ILE A 28 -13.21 8.79 6.98
CA ILE A 28 -14.07 9.47 7.98
C ILE A 28 -15.46 9.78 7.40
N GLY A 29 -15.53 10.22 6.15
CA GLY A 29 -16.74 10.77 5.54
C GLY A 29 -17.48 9.84 4.58
N ASP A 30 -16.80 8.84 3.99
CA ASP A 30 -17.39 7.95 2.98
C ASP A 30 -16.68 6.58 2.94
N THR A 31 -17.03 5.72 3.89
CA THR A 31 -16.44 4.38 4.01
C THR A 31 -16.73 3.51 2.79
N GLU A 32 -17.83 3.74 2.06
CA GLU A 32 -18.11 2.99 0.82
C GLU A 32 -17.05 3.30 -0.24
N LYS A 33 -16.66 4.56 -0.40
CA LYS A 33 -15.56 4.94 -1.30
C LYS A 33 -14.22 4.42 -0.84
N TYR A 34 -13.96 4.38 0.47
CA TYR A 34 -12.74 3.76 1.00
C TYR A 34 -12.66 2.28 0.59
N VAL A 35 -13.75 1.55 0.79
CA VAL A 35 -13.85 0.13 0.43
C VAL A 35 -13.74 -0.06 -1.08
N ASP A 36 -14.35 0.80 -1.91
CA ASP A 36 -14.19 0.72 -3.36
C ASP A 36 -12.74 0.97 -3.79
N TYR A 37 -12.09 1.97 -3.19
CA TYR A 37 -10.71 2.36 -3.51
C TYR A 37 -9.68 1.29 -3.14
N PHE A 38 -9.79 0.68 -1.96
CA PHE A 38 -8.83 -0.33 -1.47
C PHE A 38 -9.29 -1.77 -1.62
N ARG A 39 -10.54 -2.00 -2.06
CA ARG A 39 -11.25 -3.29 -1.98
C ARG A 39 -11.25 -3.89 -0.55
N MET A 40 -11.10 -3.05 0.46
CA MET A 40 -10.86 -3.47 1.85
C MET A 40 -11.50 -2.48 2.82
N SER A 41 -12.10 -2.97 3.89
CA SER A 41 -12.64 -2.10 4.95
C SER A 41 -11.52 -1.45 5.78
N PRO A 42 -11.75 -0.27 6.38
CA PRO A 42 -10.77 0.36 7.26
C PRO A 42 -10.32 -0.54 8.43
N GLN A 43 -11.22 -1.35 8.98
CA GLN A 43 -10.93 -2.26 10.08
C GLN A 43 -9.96 -3.37 9.64
N LEU A 44 -10.18 -3.92 8.44
CA LEU A 44 -9.32 -4.96 7.89
C LEU A 44 -7.96 -4.39 7.45
N PHE A 45 -7.95 -3.15 6.94
CA PHE A 45 -6.71 -2.41 6.69
C PHE A 45 -5.88 -2.25 7.96
N GLU A 46 -6.52 -1.84 9.06
CA GLU A 46 -5.84 -1.67 10.35
C GLU A 46 -5.30 -2.99 10.89
N ALA A 47 -6.09 -4.08 10.81
CA ALA A 47 -5.64 -5.42 11.19
C ALA A 47 -4.41 -5.88 10.37
N LEU A 48 -4.42 -5.65 9.05
CA LEU A 48 -3.27 -5.95 8.21
C LEU A 48 -2.07 -5.07 8.57
N LEU A 49 -2.29 -3.76 8.79
CA LEU A 49 -1.25 -2.82 9.19
C LEU A 49 -0.60 -3.22 10.52
N GLN A 50 -1.36 -3.70 11.49
CA GLN A 50 -0.80 -4.19 12.76
C GLN A 50 0.12 -5.39 12.56
N LEU A 51 -0.20 -6.26 11.61
CA LEU A 51 0.60 -7.44 11.29
C LEU A 51 1.90 -7.08 10.55
N VAL A 52 1.82 -6.27 9.49
CA VAL A 52 2.98 -6.00 8.61
C VAL A 52 3.70 -4.69 8.92
N GLY A 53 3.05 -3.77 9.63
CA GLY A 53 3.52 -2.42 9.92
C GLY A 53 4.89 -2.35 10.60
N PRO A 54 5.20 -3.18 11.62
CA PRO A 54 6.52 -3.20 12.24
C PRO A 54 7.67 -3.46 11.24
N ILE A 55 7.41 -4.24 10.19
CA ILE A 55 8.41 -4.65 9.20
C ILE A 55 8.52 -3.64 8.06
N LEU A 56 7.39 -3.00 7.73
CA LEU A 56 7.32 -1.94 6.72
C LEU A 56 7.88 -0.61 7.22
N THR A 57 7.96 -0.43 8.54
CA THR A 57 8.57 0.74 9.16
C THR A 57 10.05 0.80 8.80
N LYS A 58 10.48 1.93 8.25
CA LYS A 58 11.88 2.18 7.93
C LYS A 58 12.44 3.20 8.91
N GLU A 59 13.73 3.07 9.22
CA GLU A 59 14.44 4.04 10.05
C GLU A 59 14.79 5.31 9.27
N TYR A 60 14.92 6.41 10.00
CA TYR A 60 15.48 7.63 9.44
C TYR A 60 16.98 7.46 9.25
N VAL A 61 17.45 7.51 8.00
CA VAL A 61 18.89 7.42 7.69
C VAL A 61 19.38 8.74 7.10
N VAL A 62 18.92 9.09 5.91
CA VAL A 62 19.31 10.33 5.19
C VAL A 62 18.11 11.23 4.92
N ARG A 63 16.91 10.66 4.91
CA ARG A 63 15.65 11.33 4.63
C ARG A 63 14.56 10.71 5.49
N GLU A 64 13.52 11.50 5.73
CA GLU A 64 12.33 10.98 6.36
C GLU A 64 11.73 9.85 5.51
N PRO A 65 11.56 8.64 6.10
CA PRO A 65 10.99 7.51 5.40
C PRO A 65 9.50 7.73 5.13
N ILE A 66 9.00 7.10 4.07
CA ILE A 66 7.55 7.00 3.87
C ILE A 66 7.00 6.09 4.96
N SER A 67 5.97 6.53 5.68
CA SER A 67 5.36 5.77 6.78
C SER A 67 4.84 4.41 6.32
N CYS A 68 4.82 3.43 7.22
CA CYS A 68 4.28 2.10 6.94
C CYS A 68 2.81 2.16 6.47
N VAL A 69 2.00 3.06 7.05
CA VAL A 69 0.62 3.35 6.63
C VAL A 69 0.56 3.74 5.16
N THR A 70 1.29 4.78 4.74
CA THR A 70 1.28 5.26 3.35
C THR A 70 1.82 4.20 2.39
N ARG A 71 2.84 3.43 2.81
CA ARG A 71 3.39 2.33 2.01
C ARG A 71 2.35 1.24 1.74
N LEU A 72 1.58 0.87 2.76
CA LEU A 72 0.50 -0.10 2.63
C LEU A 72 -0.63 0.43 1.74
N GLN A 73 -1.06 1.69 1.93
CA GLN A 73 -2.07 2.34 1.08
C GLN A 73 -1.66 2.37 -0.40
N ILE A 74 -0.41 2.76 -0.70
CA ILE A 74 0.11 2.77 -2.08
C ILE A 74 0.00 1.37 -2.70
N THR A 75 0.39 0.35 -1.93
CA THR A 75 0.43 -1.04 -2.41
C THR A 75 -0.98 -1.58 -2.61
N LEU A 76 -1.89 -1.36 -1.68
CA LEU A 76 -3.28 -1.77 -1.81
C LEU A 76 -3.99 -1.03 -2.93
N GLY A 77 -3.78 0.28 -3.08
CA GLY A 77 -4.31 1.05 -4.22
C GLY A 77 -3.83 0.48 -5.55
N TYR A 78 -2.53 0.15 -5.68
CA TYR A 78 -1.99 -0.49 -6.87
C TYR A 78 -2.65 -1.84 -7.18
N LEU A 79 -2.84 -2.67 -6.16
CA LEU A 79 -3.43 -4.00 -6.30
C LEU A 79 -4.92 -3.91 -6.63
N ALA A 80 -5.67 -3.03 -5.94
CA ALA A 80 -7.11 -2.89 -6.01
C ALA A 80 -7.61 -2.24 -7.31
N SER A 81 -7.03 -1.10 -7.70
CA SER A 81 -7.50 -0.33 -8.87
C SER A 81 -6.79 -0.69 -10.17
N GLY A 82 -5.63 -1.36 -10.09
CA GLY A 82 -4.77 -1.59 -11.24
C GLY A 82 -4.11 -0.31 -11.77
N ASP A 83 -4.09 0.75 -10.96
CA ASP A 83 -3.47 2.02 -11.29
C ASP A 83 -2.01 1.87 -11.75
N SER A 84 -1.59 2.77 -12.63
CA SER A 84 -0.17 2.85 -12.98
C SER A 84 0.65 3.33 -11.78
N MET A 85 1.89 2.86 -11.64
CA MET A 85 2.82 3.41 -10.64
C MET A 85 3.04 4.92 -10.81
N LYS A 86 2.83 5.45 -12.02
CA LYS A 86 2.91 6.87 -12.34
C LYS A 86 1.71 7.66 -11.77
N SER A 87 0.49 7.15 -11.88
CA SER A 87 -0.69 7.79 -11.27
C SER A 87 -0.56 7.81 -9.74
N LEU A 88 -0.16 6.70 -9.14
CA LEU A 88 0.10 6.62 -7.69
C LEU A 88 1.23 7.55 -7.24
N SER A 89 2.29 7.70 -8.04
CA SER A 89 3.39 8.63 -7.75
C SER A 89 2.90 10.07 -7.58
N TYR A 90 1.99 10.52 -8.46
CA TYR A 90 1.41 11.85 -8.35
C TYR A 90 0.40 11.96 -7.20
N ALA A 91 -0.49 10.97 -7.06
CA ALA A 91 -1.52 10.97 -6.02
C ALA A 91 -0.92 11.01 -4.60
N PHE A 92 0.09 10.16 -4.33
CA PHE A 92 0.72 10.07 -3.02
C PHE A 92 1.92 11.00 -2.83
N ARG A 93 2.32 11.77 -3.86
CA ARG A 93 3.50 12.65 -3.82
C ARG A 93 4.78 11.91 -3.43
N VAL A 94 4.97 10.73 -4.01
CA VAL A 94 6.14 9.88 -3.83
C VAL A 94 6.78 9.64 -5.18
N ALA A 95 8.11 9.72 -5.27
CA ALA A 95 8.81 9.53 -6.53
C ALA A 95 8.56 8.12 -7.12
N HIS A 96 8.44 8.03 -8.45
CA HIS A 96 8.10 6.79 -9.15
C HIS A 96 9.02 5.60 -8.80
N ASN A 97 10.33 5.85 -8.69
CA ASN A 97 11.30 4.83 -8.27
C ASN A 97 11.03 4.32 -6.85
N SER A 98 10.63 5.20 -5.93
CA SER A 98 10.22 4.83 -4.57
C SER A 98 8.90 4.07 -4.57
N ILE A 99 7.90 4.47 -5.38
CA ILE A 99 6.64 3.72 -5.54
C ILE A 99 6.91 2.28 -5.95
N SER A 100 7.72 2.05 -6.98
CA SER A 100 8.05 0.71 -7.47
C SER A 100 8.69 -0.16 -6.38
N LYS A 101 9.65 0.39 -5.63
CA LYS A 101 10.27 -0.31 -4.49
C LYS A 101 9.29 -0.60 -3.36
N ILE A 102 8.47 0.38 -3.00
CA ILE A 102 7.45 0.25 -1.95
C ILE A 102 6.49 -0.88 -2.29
N ILE A 103 5.95 -0.92 -3.52
CA ILE A 103 5.01 -1.95 -3.95
C ILE A 103 5.68 -3.33 -3.87
N SER A 104 6.89 -3.46 -4.42
CA SER A 104 7.61 -4.74 -4.39
C SER A 104 7.89 -5.23 -2.96
N GLU A 105 8.51 -4.39 -2.13
CA GLU A 105 8.83 -4.74 -0.73
C GLU A 105 7.57 -5.08 0.07
N THR A 106 6.51 -4.31 -0.09
CA THR A 106 5.27 -4.48 0.67
C THR A 106 4.53 -5.75 0.23
N CYS A 107 4.47 -6.04 -1.06
CA CYS A 107 3.92 -7.29 -1.58
C CYS A 107 4.66 -8.52 -1.02
N THR A 108 5.99 -8.48 -0.96
CA THR A 108 6.80 -9.56 -0.36
C THR A 108 6.45 -9.77 1.11
N VAL A 109 6.41 -8.69 1.90
CA VAL A 109 6.07 -8.78 3.33
C VAL A 109 4.65 -9.33 3.52
N ILE A 110 3.68 -8.84 2.76
CA ILE A 110 2.30 -9.34 2.82
C ILE A 110 2.28 -10.83 2.48
N TRP A 111 2.94 -11.25 1.40
CA TRP A 111 3.00 -12.65 1.00
C TRP A 111 3.59 -13.54 2.08
N ASP A 112 4.71 -13.14 2.68
CA ASP A 112 5.42 -13.96 3.68
C ASP A 112 4.59 -14.19 4.95
N TYR A 113 3.81 -13.19 5.39
CA TYR A 113 2.99 -13.31 6.60
C TYR A 113 1.67 -14.03 6.36
N LEU A 114 1.17 -13.93 5.14
CA LEU A 114 -0.16 -14.40 4.82
C LEU A 114 -0.16 -15.80 4.20
N LYS A 115 0.90 -16.20 3.48
CA LYS A 115 0.98 -17.49 2.76
C LYS A 115 0.62 -18.68 3.66
N ASP A 116 1.24 -18.79 4.83
CA ASP A 116 1.06 -19.94 5.72
C ASP A 116 -0.34 -19.96 6.33
N SER A 117 -0.90 -18.77 6.64
CA SER A 117 -2.25 -18.62 7.17
C SER A 117 -3.32 -19.14 6.20
N VAL A 118 -3.08 -19.04 4.90
CA VAL A 118 -4.03 -19.46 3.85
C VAL A 118 -3.83 -20.88 3.37
N PHE A 119 -2.60 -21.38 3.32
CA PHE A 119 -2.38 -22.78 2.96
C PHE A 119 -2.72 -23.75 4.09
N ILE A 120 -2.71 -23.29 5.36
CA ILE A 120 -2.83 -24.19 6.52
C ILE A 120 -4.26 -24.21 7.11
N LYS A 121 -5.12 -23.21 6.89
CA LYS A 121 -6.48 -23.20 7.47
C LYS A 121 -7.53 -22.54 6.57
N ASP A 122 -8.55 -23.32 6.22
CA ASP A 122 -9.79 -22.90 5.54
C ASP A 122 -10.71 -22.01 6.42
N THR A 123 -10.23 -21.53 7.58
CA THR A 123 -11.08 -21.17 8.73
C THR A 123 -11.29 -19.68 8.95
N ASN A 124 -10.42 -18.77 8.47
CA ASN A 124 -10.64 -17.33 8.66
C ASN A 124 -11.22 -16.67 7.39
N GLN A 125 -12.53 -16.42 7.39
CA GLN A 125 -13.23 -15.73 6.30
C GLN A 125 -12.66 -14.33 6.02
N ASP A 126 -12.14 -13.63 7.04
CA ASP A 126 -11.68 -12.25 6.91
C ASP A 126 -10.43 -12.08 6.04
N TRP A 127 -9.53 -13.07 6.01
CA TRP A 127 -8.31 -13.00 5.17
C TRP A 127 -8.57 -13.47 3.74
N LYS A 128 -9.64 -14.24 3.50
CA LYS A 128 -10.00 -14.74 2.17
C LYS A 128 -10.30 -13.61 1.18
N SER A 129 -10.83 -12.48 1.63
CA SER A 129 -11.07 -11.30 0.79
C SER A 129 -9.76 -10.59 0.41
N ILE A 130 -8.84 -10.39 1.35
CA ILE A 130 -7.48 -9.90 1.06
C ILE A 130 -6.80 -10.83 0.06
N PHE A 131 -6.89 -12.14 0.27
CA PHE A 131 -6.32 -13.11 -0.65
C PHE A 131 -6.99 -13.19 -2.00
N ALA A 132 -8.32 -13.07 -2.07
CA ALA A 132 -9.03 -13.00 -3.33
C ALA A 132 -8.54 -11.80 -4.14
N ILE A 133 -8.35 -10.64 -3.50
CA ILE A 133 -7.74 -9.45 -4.13
C ILE A 133 -6.30 -9.77 -4.57
N LEU A 134 -5.46 -10.32 -3.69
CA LEU A 134 -4.07 -10.66 -4.00
C LEU A 134 -3.93 -11.72 -5.14
N PHE A 135 -4.83 -12.70 -5.19
CA PHE A 135 -4.83 -13.82 -6.14
C PHE A 135 -5.49 -13.46 -7.47
N TYR A 136 -6.66 -12.79 -7.47
CA TYR A 136 -7.29 -12.27 -8.71
C TYR A 136 -6.48 -11.12 -9.33
N LEU A 137 -5.81 -10.30 -8.53
CA LEU A 137 -5.12 -9.09 -8.98
C LEU A 137 -3.61 -9.25 -9.05
N ARG A 138 -3.13 -10.44 -9.49
CA ARG A 138 -1.86 -10.56 -10.25
C ARG A 138 -0.58 -10.79 -9.43
N LEU A 139 -0.62 -11.38 -8.24
CA LEU A 139 0.62 -11.80 -7.55
C LEU A 139 1.26 -13.07 -8.14
N GLY A 140 0.48 -13.97 -8.73
CA GLY A 140 1.01 -15.18 -9.38
C GLY A 140 1.81 -14.94 -10.66
N SER A 141 1.60 -13.81 -11.36
CA SER A 141 2.27 -13.54 -12.65
C SER A 141 3.28 -12.39 -12.60
N LYS A 142 3.27 -11.53 -11.56
CA LYS A 142 4.18 -10.37 -11.47
C LYS A 142 5.33 -10.51 -10.49
N LEU A 143 5.29 -11.46 -9.54
CA LEU A 143 6.46 -11.72 -8.69
C LEU A 143 7.63 -12.31 -9.51
N HIS A 144 7.34 -13.06 -10.58
CA HIS A 144 8.35 -13.71 -11.40
C HIS A 144 9.11 -12.76 -12.34
N CYS A 145 8.65 -11.51 -12.50
CA CYS A 145 9.33 -10.49 -13.32
C CYS A 145 10.03 -9.39 -12.49
N ALA A 146 10.09 -9.53 -11.16
CA ALA A 146 10.69 -8.54 -10.26
C ALA A 146 11.91 -9.08 -9.48
N ILE A 147 12.45 -10.22 -9.89
CA ILE A 147 13.76 -10.75 -9.45
C ILE A 147 14.70 -10.73 -10.65
#